data_AF-A0A484HKB1-F1
#
_entry.id   AF-A0A484HKB1-F1
#
_cell.length_a   1.000
_cell.length_b   1.000
_cell.length_c   1.000
_cell.angle_alpha   90.00
_cell.angle_beta   90.00
_cell.angle_gamma   90.00
#
_symmetry.space_group_name_H-M   'P 1'
#
loop_
_entity.id
_entity.type
_entity.pdbx_description
1 polymer ?
#
loop_
_entity_poly.entity_id
_entity_poly.type
_entity_poly.pdbx_seq_one_letter_code
_entity_poly.pdbx_strand_id
1 'polypeptide(L)'
;MEFKDWLPMFGIIIGWMLSQLASHYKDTREERKLLSIAMSTFLYVYFDRVRYRQILKVLNVRLGDKLEVISKQDLSSEEKIAENNKLLVEVESARMILLIDHPETEARNKEALSKALESISQVDSLISYKAKSLIEDDYLYKKTDLRGLLNQPIVYLESYGSLMGAVESFNTELCNLIRITALRHGALCYIRTFLFLWYERSKLKKSDQRANQFLEAFENSNSEQQELNNKMQPTAESGG
;
A
#
# COMPACT_ATOMS: atom_id res chain seq x y z
N MET A 1 29.84 48.40 -43.84
CA MET A 1 29.89 46.96 -43.50
C MET A 1 28.94 46.25 -44.43
N GLU A 2 29.45 45.31 -45.20
CA GLU A 2 28.62 44.54 -46.12
C GLU A 2 28.01 43.34 -45.38
N PHE A 3 26.85 42.86 -45.82
CA PHE A 3 26.16 41.71 -45.22
C PHE A 3 27.05 40.45 -45.12
N LYS A 4 28.04 40.34 -46.01
CA LYS A 4 29.03 39.27 -46.04
C LYS A 4 29.93 39.23 -44.79
N ASP A 5 30.14 40.38 -44.13
CA ASP A 5 30.93 40.49 -42.90
C ASP A 5 30.18 39.97 -41.67
N TRP A 6 28.84 39.92 -41.72
CA TRP A 6 27.97 39.46 -40.63
C TRP A 6 27.73 37.95 -40.63
N LEU A 7 27.90 37.30 -41.79
CA LEU A 7 27.70 35.86 -41.97
C LEU A 7 28.48 34.98 -40.95
N PRO A 8 29.78 35.23 -40.67
CA PRO A 8 30.50 34.46 -39.65
C PRO A 8 29.99 34.69 -38.23
N MET A 9 29.51 35.90 -37.90
CA MET A 9 28.90 36.16 -36.58
C MET A 9 27.59 35.38 -36.39
N PHE A 10 26.74 35.30 -37.43
CA PHE A 10 25.54 34.46 -37.38
C PHE A 10 25.88 32.98 -37.17
N GLY A 11 26.94 32.47 -37.80
CA GLY A 11 27.41 31.10 -37.60
C GLY A 11 27.80 30.80 -36.14
N ILE A 12 28.51 31.73 -35.49
CA ILE A 12 28.90 31.59 -34.08
C ILE A 12 27.68 31.63 -33.15
N ILE A 13 26.74 32.56 -33.39
CA ILE A 13 25.53 32.68 -32.57
C ILE A 13 24.66 31.43 -32.70
N ILE A 14 24.44 30.93 -33.91
CA ILE A 14 23.66 29.70 -34.16
C ILE A 14 24.36 28.50 -33.53
N GLY A 15 25.68 28.38 -33.69
CA GLY A 15 26.47 27.30 -33.07
C GLY A 15 26.38 27.30 -31.54
N TRP A 16 26.46 28.48 -30.92
CA TRP A 16 26.28 28.63 -29.48
C TRP A 16 24.87 28.29 -29.02
N MET A 17 23.82 28.77 -29.72
CA MET A 17 22.44 28.43 -29.41
C MET A 17 22.17 26.92 -29.55
N LEU A 18 22.68 26.27 -30.60
CA LEU A 18 22.56 24.83 -30.78
C LEU A 18 23.29 24.05 -29.69
N SER A 19 24.46 24.53 -29.25
CA SER A 19 25.20 23.92 -28.14
C SER A 19 24.44 24.03 -26.81
N GLN A 20 23.84 25.20 -26.52
CA GLN A 20 23.01 25.40 -25.33
C GLN A 20 21.74 24.55 -25.36
N LEU A 21 21.07 24.48 -26.52
CA LEU A 21 19.92 23.59 -26.74
C LEU A 21 20.32 22.12 -26.54
N ALA A 22 21.43 21.69 -27.13
CA ALA A 22 21.92 20.31 -27.01
C ALA A 22 22.27 19.96 -25.55
N SER A 23 22.90 20.88 -24.81
CA SER A 23 23.17 20.70 -23.38
C SER A 23 21.86 20.56 -22.60
N HIS A 24 20.91 21.46 -22.81
CA HIS A 24 19.61 21.42 -22.13
C HIS A 24 18.83 20.13 -22.44
N TYR A 25 18.87 19.64 -23.68
CA TYR A 25 18.27 18.36 -24.06
C TYR A 25 18.98 17.16 -23.41
N LYS A 26 20.30 17.23 -23.24
CA LYS A 26 21.07 16.17 -22.58
C LYS A 26 20.75 16.13 -21.08
N ASP A 27 20.75 17.28 -20.42
CA ASP A 27 20.48 17.41 -18.98
C ASP A 27 19.05 16.92 -18.66
N THR A 28 18.05 17.37 -19.43
CA THR A 28 16.67 16.90 -19.26
C THR A 28 16.48 15.41 -19.54
N ARG A 29 17.31 14.81 -20.40
CA ARG A 29 17.28 13.35 -20.65
C ARG A 29 17.87 12.58 -19.46
N GLU A 30 18.96 13.06 -18.88
CA GLU A 30 19.57 12.46 -17.70
C GLU A 30 18.64 12.56 -16.49
N GLU A 31 18.02 13.72 -16.26
CA GLU A 31 16.98 13.91 -15.23
C GLU A 31 15.82 12.92 -15.40
N ARG A 32 15.28 12.78 -16.61
CA ARG A 32 14.20 11.82 -16.89
C ARG A 32 14.61 10.38 -16.61
N LYS A 33 15.86 10.00 -16.91
CA LYS A 33 16.37 8.66 -16.61
C LYS A 33 16.40 8.41 -15.10
N LEU A 34 16.89 9.38 -14.32
CA LEU A 34 16.93 9.29 -12.85
C LEU A 34 15.52 9.22 -12.24
N LEU A 35 14.61 10.07 -12.71
CA LEU A 35 13.20 10.04 -12.31
C LEU A 35 12.51 8.72 -12.67
N SER A 36 12.81 8.14 -13.84
CA SER A 36 12.24 6.87 -14.28
C SER A 36 12.68 5.70 -13.41
N ILE A 37 13.96 5.65 -13.02
CA ILE A 37 14.49 4.64 -12.09
C ILE A 37 13.70 4.70 -10.78
N ALA A 38 13.61 5.88 -10.18
CA ALA A 38 12.97 6.02 -8.89
C ALA A 38 11.45 5.81 -8.93
N MET A 39 10.77 6.27 -9.99
CA MET A 39 9.34 6.04 -10.18
C MET A 39 9.01 4.55 -10.28
N SER A 40 9.86 3.75 -10.94
CA SER A 40 9.66 2.30 -11.02
C SER A 40 9.72 1.64 -9.64
N THR A 41 10.68 2.05 -8.79
CA THR A 41 10.82 1.56 -7.41
C THR A 41 9.67 2.04 -6.52
N PHE A 42 9.23 3.29 -6.65
CA PHE A 42 8.07 3.80 -5.90
C PHE A 42 6.77 3.10 -6.28
N LEU A 43 6.55 2.82 -7.57
CA LEU A 43 5.41 2.04 -8.03
C LEU A 43 5.43 0.62 -7.45
N TYR A 44 6.61 -0.02 -7.41
CA TYR A 44 6.75 -1.33 -6.79
C TYR A 44 6.36 -1.32 -5.30
N VAL A 45 6.90 -0.39 -4.52
CA VAL A 45 6.55 -0.23 -3.09
C VAL A 45 5.07 0.09 -2.91
N TYR A 46 4.52 0.95 -3.75
CA TYR A 46 3.10 1.28 -3.72
C TYR A 46 2.22 0.03 -3.91
N PHE A 47 2.52 -0.83 -4.89
CA PHE A 47 1.73 -2.04 -5.11
C PHE A 47 1.90 -3.07 -3.99
N ASP A 48 3.12 -3.21 -3.47
CA ASP A 48 3.38 -4.06 -2.31
C ASP A 48 2.52 -3.62 -1.12
N ARG A 49 2.47 -2.31 -0.84
CA ARG A 49 1.70 -1.76 0.28
C ARG A 49 0.20 -1.72 0.06
N VAL A 50 -0.25 -1.61 -1.18
CA VAL A 50 -1.65 -1.84 -1.52
C VAL A 50 -2.07 -3.28 -1.23
N ARG A 51 -1.25 -4.28 -1.59
CA ARG A 51 -1.53 -5.69 -1.28
C ARG A 51 -1.54 -5.92 0.22
N TYR A 52 -0.55 -5.39 0.93
CA TYR A 52 -0.49 -5.47 2.39
C TYR A 52 -1.74 -4.89 3.05
N ARG A 53 -2.19 -3.72 2.59
CA ARG A 53 -3.44 -3.11 3.06
C ARG A 53 -4.65 -4.01 2.82
N GLN A 54 -4.76 -4.64 1.66
CA GLN A 54 -5.87 -5.55 1.36
C GLN A 54 -5.89 -6.76 2.30
N ILE A 55 -4.71 -7.32 2.58
CA ILE A 55 -4.56 -8.40 3.56
C ILE A 55 -5.03 -7.94 4.94
N LEU A 56 -4.58 -6.78 5.42
CA LEU A 56 -5.00 -6.24 6.71
C LEU A 56 -6.51 -6.01 6.79
N LYS A 57 -7.14 -5.54 5.71
CA LYS A 57 -8.59 -5.37 5.65
C LYS A 57 -9.33 -6.71 5.78
N VAL A 58 -8.90 -7.73 5.05
CA VAL A 58 -9.53 -9.07 5.12
C VAL A 58 -9.39 -9.66 6.53
N LEU A 59 -8.21 -9.52 7.14
CA LEU A 59 -7.99 -9.93 8.53
C LEU A 59 -8.87 -9.14 9.50
N ASN A 60 -9.05 -7.83 9.27
CA ASN A 60 -9.89 -6.98 10.11
C ASN A 60 -11.38 -7.35 10.03
N VAL A 61 -11.89 -7.64 8.83
CA VAL A 61 -13.28 -8.11 8.64
C VAL A 61 -13.48 -9.42 9.40
N ARG A 62 -12.62 -10.42 9.13
CA ARG A 62 -12.67 -11.72 9.82
C ARG A 62 -12.55 -11.61 11.35
N LEU A 63 -11.75 -10.66 11.84
CA LEU A 63 -11.63 -10.38 13.26
C LEU A 63 -12.96 -9.82 13.82
N GLY A 64 -13.58 -8.86 13.11
CA GLY A 64 -14.89 -8.32 13.46
C GLY A 64 -15.98 -9.39 13.53
N ASP A 65 -16.12 -10.20 12.48
CA ASP A 65 -17.16 -11.24 12.39
C ASP A 65 -17.03 -12.26 13.53
N LYS A 66 -15.80 -12.71 13.80
CA LYS A 66 -15.54 -13.68 14.89
C LYS A 66 -15.76 -13.06 16.28
N LEU A 67 -15.40 -11.79 16.49
CA LEU A 67 -15.67 -11.09 17.75
C LEU A 67 -17.18 -10.94 17.99
N GLU A 68 -17.95 -10.67 16.94
CA GLU A 68 -19.42 -10.58 17.04
C GLU A 68 -20.05 -11.93 17.43
N VAL A 69 -19.56 -13.03 16.84
CA VAL A 69 -20.01 -14.38 17.19
C VAL A 69 -19.72 -14.69 18.66
N ILE A 70 -18.49 -14.44 19.14
CA ILE A 70 -18.10 -14.66 20.55
C ILE A 70 -18.97 -13.80 21.49
N SER A 71 -19.27 -12.56 21.10
CA SER A 71 -20.12 -11.67 21.89
C SER A 71 -21.53 -12.23 22.08
N LYS A 72 -22.09 -12.90 21.06
CA LYS A 72 -23.45 -13.46 21.06
C LYS A 72 -23.56 -14.83 21.75
N GLN A 73 -22.45 -15.50 22.04
CA GLN A 73 -22.47 -16.77 22.75
C GLN A 73 -22.77 -16.59 24.24
N ASP A 74 -23.51 -17.54 24.82
CA ASP A 74 -23.76 -17.66 26.27
C ASP A 74 -22.55 -18.29 26.97
N LEU A 75 -21.43 -17.56 26.92
CA LEU A 75 -20.19 -17.89 27.63
C LEU A 75 -20.04 -17.00 28.87
N SER A 76 -19.38 -17.50 29.90
CA SER A 76 -18.95 -16.67 31.02
C SER A 76 -17.99 -15.56 30.57
N SER A 77 -17.89 -14.47 31.33
CA SER A 77 -16.98 -13.37 31.00
C SER A 77 -15.52 -13.81 30.86
N GLU A 78 -15.09 -14.78 31.66
CA GLU A 78 -13.73 -15.32 31.60
C GLU A 78 -13.49 -16.15 30.32
N GLU A 79 -14.46 -16.96 29.92
CA GLU A 79 -14.39 -17.74 28.67
C GLU A 79 -14.39 -16.83 27.44
N LYS A 80 -15.19 -15.76 27.44
CA LYS A 80 -15.18 -14.75 26.36
C LYS A 80 -13.81 -14.08 26.23
N ILE A 81 -13.16 -13.75 27.34
CA ILE A 81 -11.81 -13.18 27.33
C ILE A 81 -10.80 -14.19 26.78
N ALA A 82 -10.90 -15.46 27.18
CA ALA A 82 -10.00 -16.52 26.71
C ALA A 82 -10.14 -16.76 25.19
N GLU A 83 -11.38 -16.80 24.67
CA GLU A 83 -11.62 -16.94 23.23
C GLU A 83 -11.15 -15.71 22.44
N ASN A 84 -11.40 -14.50 22.95
CA ASN A 84 -10.90 -13.28 22.33
C ASN A 84 -9.37 -13.31 22.23
N ASN A 85 -8.66 -13.64 23.31
CA ASN A 85 -7.20 -13.72 23.29
C ASN A 85 -6.70 -14.76 22.28
N LYS A 86 -7.34 -15.92 22.21
CA LYS A 86 -7.00 -16.96 21.22
C LYS A 86 -7.18 -16.47 19.78
N LEU A 87 -8.26 -15.73 19.51
CA LEU A 87 -8.52 -15.13 18.22
C LEU A 87 -7.47 -14.07 17.85
N LEU A 88 -7.10 -13.19 18.80
CA LEU A 88 -6.07 -12.19 18.58
C LEU A 88 -4.71 -12.84 18.26
N VAL A 89 -4.36 -13.93 18.96
CA VAL A 89 -3.14 -14.71 18.68
C VAL A 89 -3.18 -15.29 17.26
N GLU A 90 -4.31 -15.85 16.81
CA GLU A 90 -4.49 -16.39 15.45
C GLU A 90 -4.28 -15.29 14.40
N VAL A 91 -4.94 -14.14 14.56
CA VAL A 91 -4.87 -13.01 13.63
C VAL A 91 -3.46 -12.41 13.58
N GLU A 92 -2.82 -12.22 14.73
CA GLU A 92 -1.47 -11.67 14.79
C GLU A 92 -0.43 -12.63 14.19
N SER A 93 -0.61 -13.94 14.41
CA SER A 93 0.24 -14.96 13.78
C SER A 93 0.08 -14.94 12.25
N ALA A 94 -1.15 -14.85 11.75
CA ALA A 94 -1.42 -14.74 10.31
C ALA A 94 -0.83 -13.45 9.73
N ARG A 95 -1.00 -12.31 10.41
CA ARG A 95 -0.39 -11.02 10.02
C ARG A 95 1.12 -11.16 9.91
N MET A 96 1.76 -11.75 10.92
CA MET A 96 3.20 -11.92 10.95
C MET A 96 3.70 -12.86 9.85
N ILE A 97 3.03 -13.98 9.58
CA ILE A 97 3.39 -14.87 8.47
C ILE A 97 3.33 -14.13 7.12
N LEU A 98 2.30 -13.32 6.92
CA LEU A 98 2.11 -12.53 5.70
C LEU A 98 3.07 -11.33 5.59
N LEU A 99 3.67 -10.93 6.70
CA LEU A 99 4.68 -9.87 6.79
C LEU A 99 6.11 -10.36 6.61
N ILE A 100 6.37 -11.67 6.70
CA ILE A 100 7.69 -12.25 6.47
C ILE A 100 8.04 -12.04 4.99
N ASP A 101 8.80 -10.99 4.73
CA ASP A 101 9.64 -10.97 3.55
C ASP A 101 10.76 -12.00 3.77
N HIS A 102 11.11 -12.74 2.73
CA HIS A 102 12.39 -13.41 2.74
C HIS A 102 13.48 -12.35 2.98
N PRO A 103 14.44 -12.57 3.90
CA PRO A 103 15.44 -11.57 4.28
C PRO A 103 16.25 -11.06 3.08
N GLU A 104 16.44 -11.91 2.06
CA GLU A 104 17.05 -11.55 0.78
C GLU A 104 16.21 -10.55 -0.02
N THR A 105 14.88 -10.69 -0.01
CA THR A 105 13.94 -9.77 -0.66
C THR A 105 13.91 -8.42 0.05
N GLU A 106 13.92 -8.41 1.38
CA GLU A 106 13.94 -7.16 2.16
C GLU A 106 15.25 -6.38 1.91
N ALA A 107 16.40 -7.06 1.92
CA ALA A 107 17.69 -6.45 1.65
C ALA A 107 17.76 -5.87 0.22
N ARG A 108 17.28 -6.62 -0.78
CA ARG A 108 17.21 -6.18 -2.17
C ARG A 108 16.28 -4.97 -2.35
N ASN A 109 15.13 -4.99 -1.67
CA ASN A 109 14.17 -3.88 -1.71
C ASN A 109 14.76 -2.61 -1.08
N LYS A 110 15.47 -2.75 0.04
CA LYS A 110 16.16 -1.63 0.70
C LYS A 110 17.24 -1.02 -0.19
N GLU A 111 18.03 -1.86 -0.87
CA GLU A 111 19.05 -1.39 -1.82
C GLU A 111 18.40 -0.66 -3.01
N ALA A 112 17.34 -1.22 -3.59
CA ALA A 112 16.61 -0.60 -4.69
C ALA A 112 16.01 0.76 -4.30
N LEU A 113 15.51 0.89 -3.07
CA LEU A 113 15.00 2.14 -2.51
C LEU A 113 16.12 3.16 -2.27
N SER A 114 17.27 2.74 -1.74
CA SER A 114 18.44 3.64 -1.59
C SER A 114 18.84 4.22 -2.94
N LYS A 115 18.97 3.38 -3.98
CA LYS A 115 19.30 3.83 -5.34
C LYS A 115 18.25 4.77 -5.92
N ALA A 116 16.97 4.53 -5.66
CA ALA A 116 15.89 5.41 -6.08
C ALA A 116 15.96 6.78 -5.38
N LEU A 117 16.23 6.80 -4.07
CA LEU A 117 16.38 8.03 -3.30
C LEU A 117 17.60 8.84 -3.73
N GLU A 118 18.73 8.18 -3.97
CA GLU A 118 19.94 8.78 -4.53
C GLU A 118 19.65 9.38 -5.92
N SER A 119 18.96 8.63 -6.79
CA SER A 119 18.61 9.10 -8.13
C SER A 119 17.72 10.35 -8.09
N ILE A 120 16.70 10.37 -7.22
CA ILE A 120 15.85 11.56 -7.06
C ILE A 120 16.62 12.70 -6.40
N SER A 121 17.53 12.45 -5.47
CA SER A 121 18.28 13.52 -4.78
C SER A 121 19.10 14.37 -5.74
N GLN A 122 19.54 13.79 -6.87
CA GLN A 122 20.24 14.49 -7.94
C GLN A 122 19.33 15.42 -8.76
N VAL A 123 18.02 15.23 -8.71
CA VAL A 123 17.03 16.00 -9.49
C VAL A 123 16.21 16.94 -8.58
N ASP A 124 15.76 16.45 -7.43
CA ASP A 124 14.96 17.18 -6.45
C ASP A 124 15.21 16.64 -5.02
N SER A 125 15.97 17.39 -4.24
CA SER A 125 16.30 17.07 -2.85
C SER A 125 15.07 17.04 -1.92
N LEU A 126 14.04 17.84 -2.20
CA LEU A 126 12.83 17.91 -1.38
C LEU A 126 11.97 16.66 -1.60
N ILE A 127 11.81 16.22 -2.85
CA ILE A 127 11.10 14.96 -3.14
C ILE A 127 11.87 13.78 -2.54
N SER A 128 13.20 13.77 -2.66
CA SER A 128 14.04 12.72 -2.06
C SER A 128 13.87 12.66 -0.54
N TYR A 129 13.92 13.82 0.14
CA TYR A 129 13.72 13.90 1.60
C TYR A 129 12.34 13.36 2.02
N LYS A 130 11.28 13.80 1.33
CA LYS A 130 9.91 13.32 1.62
C LYS A 130 9.76 11.83 1.40
N ALA A 131 10.30 11.31 0.29
CA ALA A 131 10.28 9.89 0.01
C ALA A 131 11.06 9.08 1.04
N LYS A 132 12.22 9.58 1.48
CA LYS A 132 13.04 8.95 2.52
C LYS A 132 12.28 8.85 3.84
N SER A 133 11.73 9.97 4.33
CA SER A 133 10.93 10.00 5.57
C SER A 133 9.79 9.00 5.49
N LEU A 134 9.05 9.01 4.38
CA LEU A 134 7.91 8.14 4.17
C LEU A 134 8.28 6.65 4.19
N ILE A 135 9.41 6.29 3.55
CA ILE A 135 9.94 4.91 3.54
C ILE A 135 10.41 4.49 4.93
N GLU A 136 11.05 5.38 5.69
CA GLU A 136 11.50 5.10 7.06
C GLU A 136 10.31 4.82 7.99
N ASP A 137 9.26 5.64 7.91
CA ASP A 137 8.01 5.43 8.66
C ASP A 137 7.38 4.07 8.33
N ASP A 138 7.39 3.70 7.06
CA ASP A 138 6.86 2.42 6.59
C ASP A 138 7.63 1.20 7.11
N TYR A 139 8.96 1.29 7.17
CA TYR A 139 9.78 0.25 7.80
C TYR A 139 9.50 0.11 9.30
N LEU A 140 9.20 1.22 9.99
CA LEU A 140 8.80 1.20 11.39
C LEU A 140 7.46 0.48 11.54
N TYR A 141 6.44 0.85 10.75
CA TYR A 141 5.12 0.22 10.80
C TYR A 141 5.16 -1.28 10.50
N LYS A 142 6.00 -1.70 9.54
CA LYS A 142 6.17 -3.13 9.23
C LYS A 142 6.74 -3.93 10.41
N LYS A 143 7.59 -3.30 11.22
CA LYS A 143 8.28 -3.93 12.35
C LYS A 143 7.52 -3.83 13.67
N THR A 144 6.42 -3.08 13.72
CA THR A 144 5.57 -3.00 14.90
C THR A 144 5.01 -4.38 15.23
N ASP A 145 5.47 -4.94 16.36
CA ASP A 145 5.00 -6.21 16.92
C ASP A 145 3.87 -5.93 17.92
N LEU A 146 2.68 -6.47 17.64
CA LEU A 146 1.50 -6.31 18.50
C LEU A 146 1.35 -7.48 19.48
N ARG A 147 2.25 -8.46 19.46
CA ARG A 147 2.19 -9.65 20.34
C ARG A 147 2.18 -9.29 21.83
N GLY A 148 2.89 -8.23 22.21
CA GLY A 148 2.91 -7.75 23.60
C GLY A 148 1.55 -7.25 24.10
N LEU A 149 0.62 -6.94 23.18
CA LEU A 149 -0.71 -6.40 23.49
C LEU A 149 -1.80 -7.47 23.44
N LEU A 150 -1.47 -8.73 23.13
CA LEU A 150 -2.46 -9.82 22.97
C LEU A 150 -3.27 -10.10 24.24
N ASN A 151 -2.71 -9.81 25.42
CA ASN A 151 -3.40 -9.95 26.71
C ASN A 151 -4.31 -8.76 27.04
N GLN A 152 -4.34 -7.73 26.19
CA GLN A 152 -5.13 -6.51 26.36
C GLN A 152 -5.93 -6.22 25.07
N PRO A 153 -7.09 -6.88 24.88
CA PRO A 153 -7.83 -6.84 23.62
C PRO A 153 -8.17 -5.43 23.11
N ILE A 154 -8.56 -4.52 24.01
CA ILE A 154 -8.93 -3.14 23.67
C ILE A 154 -7.71 -2.40 23.10
N VAL A 155 -6.58 -2.46 23.80
CA VAL A 155 -5.33 -1.79 23.40
C VAL A 155 -4.78 -2.39 22.10
N TYR A 156 -4.92 -3.71 21.91
CA TYR A 156 -4.58 -4.38 20.66
C TYR A 156 -5.42 -3.84 19.49
N LEU A 157 -6.74 -3.78 19.65
CA LEU A 157 -7.66 -3.33 18.58
C LEU A 157 -7.39 -1.87 18.19
N GLU A 158 -7.16 -0.99 19.16
CA GLU A 158 -6.79 0.40 18.90
C GLU A 158 -5.45 0.52 18.16
N SER A 159 -4.45 -0.26 18.58
CA SER A 159 -3.12 -0.27 17.94
C SER A 159 -3.18 -0.85 16.53
N TYR A 160 -3.96 -1.91 16.33
CA TYR A 160 -4.21 -2.52 15.02
C TYR A 160 -4.95 -1.56 14.08
N GLY A 161 -5.96 -0.85 14.57
CA GLY A 161 -6.67 0.19 13.83
C GLY A 161 -5.74 1.35 13.43
N SER A 162 -4.87 1.78 14.35
CA SER A 162 -3.85 2.80 14.09
C SER A 162 -2.85 2.36 13.00
N LEU A 163 -2.41 1.10 13.03
CA LEU A 163 -1.55 0.51 12.00
C LEU A 163 -2.24 0.55 10.62
N MET A 164 -3.51 0.17 10.53
CA MET A 164 -4.26 0.27 9.27
C MET A 164 -4.35 1.71 8.75
N GLY A 165 -4.58 2.67 9.66
CA GLY A 165 -4.61 4.10 9.33
C GLY A 165 -3.28 4.59 8.79
N ALA A 166 -2.17 4.20 9.44
CA ALA A 166 -0.82 4.53 9.02
C ALA A 166 -0.50 3.99 7.61
N VAL A 167 -0.86 2.74 7.32
CA VAL A 167 -0.68 2.12 6.00
C VAL A 167 -1.50 2.86 4.92
N GLU A 168 -2.70 3.35 5.25
CA GLU A 168 -3.51 4.12 4.30
C GLU A 168 -2.95 5.51 4.02
N SER A 169 -2.48 6.20 5.05
CA SER A 169 -1.78 7.47 4.93
C SER A 169 -0.52 7.31 4.07
N PHE A 170 0.30 6.28 4.36
CA PHE A 170 1.49 5.96 3.56
C PHE A 170 1.17 5.79 2.08
N ASN A 171 0.18 4.95 1.75
CA ASN A 171 -0.21 4.68 0.36
C ASN A 171 -0.67 5.96 -0.36
N THR A 172 -1.37 6.83 0.35
CA THR A 172 -1.85 8.11 -0.19
C THR A 172 -0.69 9.06 -0.47
N GLU A 173 0.24 9.18 0.45
CA GLU A 173 1.42 10.04 0.32
C GLU A 173 2.38 9.54 -0.76
N LEU A 174 2.63 8.23 -0.83
CA LEU A 174 3.47 7.63 -1.85
C LEU A 174 2.86 7.82 -3.25
N CYS A 175 1.53 7.67 -3.37
CA CYS A 175 0.82 7.96 -4.62
C CYS A 175 0.99 9.42 -5.05
N ASN A 176 0.95 10.37 -4.11
CA ASN A 176 1.22 11.77 -4.41
C ASN A 176 2.66 12.01 -4.84
N LEU A 177 3.64 11.38 -4.18
CA LEU A 177 5.05 11.45 -4.58
C LEU A 177 5.27 10.89 -5.98
N ILE A 178 4.66 9.74 -6.31
CA ILE A 178 4.72 9.14 -7.65
C ILE A 178 4.16 10.12 -8.70
N ARG A 179 3.04 10.78 -8.40
CA ARG A 179 2.43 11.77 -9.31
C ARG A 179 3.30 12.99 -9.52
N ILE A 180 3.88 13.56 -8.46
CA ILE A 180 4.79 14.71 -8.54
C ILE A 180 6.04 14.33 -9.35
N THR A 181 6.60 13.14 -9.08
CA THR A 181 7.77 12.61 -9.81
C THR A 181 7.45 12.42 -11.29
N ALA A 182 6.28 11.87 -11.61
CA ALA A 182 5.81 11.69 -12.98
C ALA A 182 5.56 13.03 -13.70
N LEU A 183 5.04 14.05 -12.98
CA LEU A 183 4.86 15.39 -13.52
C LEU A 183 6.19 16.04 -13.88
N ARG A 184 7.21 15.91 -13.02
CA ARG A 184 8.57 16.39 -13.31
C ARG A 184 9.22 15.64 -14.47
N HIS A 185 8.91 14.34 -14.64
CA HIS A 185 9.36 13.59 -15.80
C HIS A 185 8.71 14.10 -17.10
N GLY A 186 7.46 14.57 -17.03
CA GLY A 186 6.77 15.27 -18.11
C GLY A 186 5.27 14.96 -18.18
N ALA A 187 4.50 15.83 -18.86
CA ALA A 187 3.04 15.75 -18.91
C ALA A 187 2.49 14.40 -19.43
N LEU A 188 3.11 13.82 -20.47
CA LEU A 188 2.70 12.52 -21.00
C LEU A 188 2.91 11.40 -19.95
N CYS A 189 4.03 11.44 -19.24
CA CYS A 189 4.33 10.49 -18.18
C CYS A 189 3.33 10.63 -17.03
N TYR A 190 3.02 11.86 -16.62
CA TYR A 190 2.00 12.14 -15.62
C TYR A 190 0.63 11.56 -16.00
N ILE A 191 0.14 11.82 -17.22
CA ILE A 191 -1.15 11.31 -17.68
C ILE A 191 -1.15 9.78 -17.68
N ARG A 192 -0.08 9.15 -18.19
CA ARG A 192 0.05 7.69 -18.22
C ARG A 192 0.03 7.11 -16.81
N THR A 193 0.83 7.66 -15.90
CA THR A 193 0.91 7.21 -14.50
C THR A 193 -0.42 7.43 -13.78
N PHE A 194 -1.10 8.55 -14.02
CA PHE A 194 -2.41 8.84 -13.47
C PHE A 194 -3.46 7.81 -13.93
N LEU A 195 -3.54 7.55 -15.23
CA LEU A 195 -4.46 6.55 -15.80
C LEU A 195 -4.18 5.14 -15.27
N PHE A 196 -2.90 4.78 -15.17
CA PHE A 196 -2.47 3.49 -14.64
C PHE A 196 -2.87 3.30 -13.17
N LEU A 197 -2.57 4.28 -12.31
CA LEU A 197 -2.97 4.25 -10.89
C LEU A 197 -4.49 4.27 -10.72
N TRP A 198 -5.21 5.02 -11.57
CA TRP A 198 -6.67 5.06 -11.55
C TRP A 198 -7.28 3.71 -11.97
N TYR A 199 -6.75 3.09 -13.03
CA TYR A 199 -7.17 1.77 -13.49
C TYR A 199 -6.96 0.71 -12.41
N GLU A 200 -5.76 0.65 -11.81
CA GLU A 200 -5.46 -0.30 -10.74
C GLU A 200 -6.35 -0.06 -9.52
N ARG A 201 -6.54 1.19 -9.08
CA ARG A 201 -7.47 1.50 -7.98
C ARG A 201 -8.91 1.05 -8.27
N SER A 202 -9.35 1.20 -9.51
CA SER A 202 -10.70 0.78 -9.93
C SER A 202 -10.83 -0.75 -9.96
N LYS A 203 -9.77 -1.45 -10.39
CA LYS A 203 -9.70 -2.91 -10.38
C LYS A 203 -9.69 -3.47 -8.95
N LEU A 204 -8.94 -2.84 -8.05
CA LEU A 204 -8.88 -3.20 -6.64
C LEU A 204 -10.24 -3.00 -5.96
N LYS A 205 -10.94 -1.88 -6.21
CA LYS A 205 -12.31 -1.67 -5.71
C LYS A 205 -13.28 -2.77 -6.16
N LYS A 206 -13.20 -3.20 -7.42
CA LYS A 206 -14.03 -4.30 -7.93
C LYS A 206 -13.66 -5.64 -7.29
N SER A 207 -12.38 -5.86 -7.00
CA SER A 207 -11.91 -7.06 -6.29
C SER A 207 -12.40 -7.08 -4.85
N ASP A 208 -12.29 -5.95 -4.13
CA ASP A 208 -12.80 -5.79 -2.77
C ASP A 208 -14.32 -6.01 -2.74
N GLN A 209 -15.07 -5.45 -3.70
CA GLN A 209 -16.52 -5.68 -3.83
C GLN A 209 -16.87 -7.15 -4.09
N ARG A 210 -16.12 -7.85 -4.95
CA ARG A 210 -16.33 -9.28 -5.19
C ARG A 210 -16.01 -10.11 -3.96
N ALA A 211 -14.90 -9.82 -3.28
CA ALA A 211 -14.54 -10.51 -2.04
C ALA A 211 -15.63 -10.33 -0.97
N ASN A 212 -16.16 -9.12 -0.81
CA ASN A 212 -17.28 -8.85 0.10
C ASN A 212 -18.56 -9.56 -0.34
N GLN A 213 -18.91 -9.57 -1.63
CA GLN A 213 -20.06 -10.32 -2.15
C GLN A 213 -19.93 -11.83 -1.94
N PHE A 214 -18.72 -12.38 -2.06
CA PHE A 214 -18.45 -13.79 -1.76
C PHE A 214 -18.58 -14.08 -0.27
N LEU A 215 -18.09 -13.17 0.60
CA LEU A 215 -18.26 -13.28 2.05
C LEU A 215 -19.74 -13.21 2.44
N GLU A 216 -20.49 -12.23 1.93
CA GLU A 216 -21.94 -12.10 2.15
C GLU A 216 -22.72 -13.32 1.64
N ALA A 217 -22.39 -13.84 0.46
CA ALA A 217 -23.03 -15.05 -0.08
C ALA A 217 -22.71 -16.30 0.77
N PHE A 218 -21.49 -16.39 1.29
CA PHE A 218 -21.07 -17.47 2.17
C PHE A 218 -21.78 -17.38 3.54
N GLU A 219 -21.88 -16.18 4.12
CA GLU A 219 -22.62 -15.90 5.35
C GLU A 219 -24.11 -16.24 5.22
N ASN A 220 -24.74 -15.82 4.12
CA ASN A 220 -26.14 -16.17 3.84
C ASN A 220 -26.33 -17.69 3.69
N SER A 221 -25.41 -18.39 3.03
CA SER A 221 -25.48 -19.85 2.89
C SER A 221 -25.30 -20.61 4.21
N ASN A 222 -24.46 -20.11 5.12
CA ASN A 222 -24.31 -20.68 6.46
C ASN A 222 -25.53 -20.38 7.36
N SER A 223 -26.11 -19.19 7.21
CA SER A 223 -27.33 -18.78 7.93
C SER A 223 -28.53 -19.65 7.52
N GLU A 224 -28.70 -19.91 6.22
CA GLU A 224 -29.74 -20.82 5.70
C GLU A 224 -29.53 -22.26 6.17
N GLN A 225 -28.29 -22.74 6.22
CA GLN A 225 -27.98 -24.08 6.76
C GLN A 225 -28.23 -24.19 8.28
N GLN A 226 -27.96 -23.14 9.04
CA GLN A 226 -28.29 -23.09 10.47
C GLN A 226 -29.81 -23.04 10.71
N GLU A 227 -30.57 -22.28 9.93
CA GLU A 227 -32.03 -22.29 10.01
C GLU A 227 -32.64 -23.65 9.64
N LEU A 228 -32.09 -24.32 8.62
CA LEU A 228 -32.51 -25.68 8.23
C LEU A 228 -32.20 -26.70 9.33
N ASN A 229 -31.03 -26.63 9.95
CA ASN A 229 -30.68 -27.52 11.07
C ASN A 229 -31.55 -27.27 12.32
N ASN A 230 -31.89 -26.01 12.62
CA ASN A 230 -32.78 -25.68 13.74
C ASN A 230 -34.24 -26.10 13.48
N LYS A 231 -34.70 -26.07 12.22
CA LYS A 231 -36.03 -26.61 11.86
C LYS A 231 -36.10 -28.14 11.86
N MET A 232 -34.96 -28.82 11.74
CA MET A 232 -34.89 -30.29 11.72
C MET A 232 -34.60 -30.91 13.10
N GLN A 233 -34.34 -30.13 14.16
CA GLN A 233 -34.32 -30.65 15.51
C GLN A 233 -35.76 -31.01 15.94
N PRO A 234 -36.08 -32.30 16.18
CA PRO A 234 -37.40 -32.67 16.65
C PRO A 234 -37.59 -32.10 18.06
N THR A 235 -38.72 -31.45 18.30
CA THR A 235 -39.23 -31.11 19.63
C THR A 235 -39.44 -32.40 20.42
N ALA A 236 -38.36 -32.93 20.99
CA ALA A 236 -38.37 -34.02 21.93
C ALA A 236 -38.68 -33.45 23.31
N GLU A 237 -39.92 -33.01 23.54
CA GLU A 237 -40.49 -32.81 24.88
C GLU A 237 -42.00 -32.56 24.79
N SER A 238 -42.80 -33.62 24.86
CA SER A 238 -44.02 -33.67 25.68
C SER A 238 -44.47 -35.13 25.78
N GLY A 239 -44.06 -35.76 26.87
CA GLY A 239 -44.36 -37.15 27.19
C GLY A 239 -43.89 -37.46 28.61
N GLY A 240 -44.56 -36.83 29.58
CA GLY A 240 -44.37 -37.00 31.02
C GLY A 240 -45.49 -36.33 31.77
#